data_AF-A0A3N9MU78-F1
#
_entry.id   AF-A0A3N9MU78-F1
#
_cell.length_a   1.000
_cell.length_b   1.000
_cell.length_c   1.000
_cell.angle_alpha   90.00
_cell.angle_beta   90.00
_cell.angle_gamma   90.00
#
_symmetry.space_group_name_H-M   'P 1'
#
loop_
_entity.id
_entity.type
_entity.pdbx_description
1 polymer ?
#
loop_
_entity_poly.entity_id
_entity_poly.type
_entity_poly.pdbx_seq_one_letter_code
_entity_poly.pdbx_strand_id
1 'polypeptide(L)'
;MKPLLKIVLVIILALLCVALCSKSVGQEAEDPEAQALLERLDNARFPDSYEMTISMLTVRPGRDDLSYEYDIIGVGTDKSLMTVTAPARERDQQ
;
A
#
# COMPACT_ATOMS: atom_id res chain seq x y z
N MET A 1 -26.82 40.12 -35.73
CA MET A 1 -27.39 39.10 -34.81
C MET A 1 -26.71 37.72 -34.86
N LYS A 2 -25.89 37.39 -35.87
CA LYS A 2 -25.23 36.08 -36.00
C LYS A 2 -23.94 35.84 -35.19
N PRO A 3 -23.13 36.85 -34.79
CA PRO A 3 -21.85 36.57 -34.11
C PRO A 3 -22.02 36.29 -32.61
N LEU A 4 -22.96 36.96 -31.93
CA LEU A 4 -23.25 36.71 -30.51
C LEU A 4 -23.77 35.28 -30.28
N LEU A 5 -24.64 34.78 -31.16
CA LEU A 5 -25.17 33.41 -31.05
C LEU A 5 -24.06 32.36 -31.17
N LYS A 6 -23.05 32.60 -32.02
CA LYS A 6 -21.90 31.70 -32.17
C LYS A 6 -21.00 31.70 -30.94
N ILE A 7 -20.77 32.87 -30.33
CA ILE A 7 -19.97 32.99 -29.11
C ILE A 7 -20.66 32.24 -27.95
N VAL A 8 -21.97 32.42 -27.79
CA VAL A 8 -22.74 31.72 -26.76
C VAL A 8 -22.70 30.21 -26.97
N LEU A 9 -22.81 29.73 -28.22
CA LEU A 9 -22.72 28.31 -28.54
C LEU A 9 -21.34 27.71 -28.18
N VAL A 10 -20.25 28.44 -28.48
CA VAL A 10 -18.89 28.00 -28.17
C VAL A 10 -18.64 27.95 -26.65
N ILE A 11 -19.19 28.91 -25.90
CA ILE A 11 -19.08 28.92 -24.44
C ILE A 11 -19.85 27.74 -23.83
N ILE A 12 -21.07 27.46 -24.32
CA ILE A 12 -21.86 26.30 -23.87
C ILE A 12 -21.14 24.99 -24.19
N LEU A 13 -20.56 24.87 -25.39
CA LEU A 13 -19.82 23.67 -25.79
C LEU A 13 -18.55 23.48 -24.95
N ALA A 14 -17.82 24.56 -24.65
CA ALA A 14 -16.64 24.53 -23.80
C ALA A 14 -16.99 24.14 -22.34
N LEU A 15 -18.09 24.68 -21.80
CA LEU A 15 -18.60 24.29 -20.48
C LEU A 15 -19.03 22.81 -20.44
N LEU A 16 -19.63 22.31 -21.52
CA LEU A 16 -19.98 20.89 -21.64
C LEU A 16 -18.73 20.00 -21.65
N CYS A 17 -17.69 20.37 -22.41
CA CYS A 17 -16.43 19.61 -22.47
C CYS A 17 -15.72 19.53 -21.11
N VAL A 18 -15.71 20.62 -20.33
CA VAL A 18 -15.11 20.62 -18.98
C VAL A 18 -15.87 19.70 -18.03
N ALA A 19 -17.20 19.66 -18.11
CA ALA A 19 -18.03 18.77 -17.28
C ALA A 19 -17.86 17.28 -17.62
N LEU A 20 -17.56 16.94 -18.88
CA LEU A 20 -17.32 15.55 -19.30
C LEU A 20 -15.91 15.05 -18.92
N CYS A 21 -14.92 15.93 -18.75
CA CYS A 21 -13.54 15.54 -18.39
C CYS A 21 -13.31 15.28 -16.89
N SER A 22 -14.29 15.46 -16.02
CA SER A 22 -14.12 15.22 -14.57
C SER A 22 -14.32 13.77 -14.12
N LYS A 23 -14.48 12.81 -15.04
CA LYS A 23 -14.72 11.39 -14.70
C LYS A 23 -13.61 10.47 -15.21
N SER A 24 -12.44 10.52 -14.55
CA SER A 24 -11.55 9.36 -14.42
C SER A 24 -10.44 9.65 -13.41
N VAL A 25 -10.80 9.83 -12.14
CA VAL A 25 -9.90 9.43 -11.06
C VAL A 25 -10.52 8.15 -10.55
N GLY A 26 -9.78 7.04 -10.63
CA GLY A 26 -10.18 5.80 -10.01
C GLY A 26 -10.30 6.03 -8.51
N GLN A 27 -11.50 6.40 -8.06
CA GLN A 27 -11.89 6.13 -6.69
C GLN A 27 -12.00 4.60 -6.61
N GLU A 28 -10.95 3.96 -6.14
CA GLU A 28 -11.16 2.78 -5.31
C GLU A 28 -12.13 3.25 -4.23
N ALA A 29 -13.39 2.82 -4.34
CA ALA A 29 -14.35 3.06 -3.29
C ALA A 29 -13.77 2.38 -2.05
N GLU A 30 -13.35 3.18 -1.07
CA GLU A 30 -12.99 2.70 0.24
C GLU A 30 -14.22 1.95 0.78
N ASP A 31 -14.14 0.62 0.75
CA ASP A 31 -15.16 -0.26 1.29
C ASP A 31 -15.03 -0.21 2.82
N PRO A 32 -15.98 0.42 3.53
CA PRO A 32 -15.89 0.58 4.98
C PRO A 32 -15.90 -0.76 5.71
N GLU A 33 -16.48 -1.81 5.11
CA GLU A 33 -16.47 -3.16 5.67
C GLU A 33 -15.08 -3.80 5.56
N ALA A 34 -14.41 -3.61 4.42
CA ALA A 34 -13.04 -4.06 4.22
C ALA A 34 -12.06 -3.35 5.17
N GLN A 35 -12.23 -2.04 5.38
CA GLN A 35 -11.42 -1.28 6.35
C GLN A 35 -11.63 -1.78 7.78
N ALA A 36 -12.88 -1.93 8.21
CA ALA A 36 -13.19 -2.44 9.55
C ALA A 36 -12.66 -3.86 9.77
N LEU A 37 -12.63 -4.70 8.72
CA LEU A 37 -12.04 -6.03 8.79
C LEU A 37 -10.52 -5.97 9.00
N LEU A 38 -9.82 -5.11 8.27
CA LEU A 38 -8.38 -4.90 8.41
C LEU A 38 -8.02 -4.38 9.80
N GLU A 39 -8.73 -3.36 10.30
CA GLU A 39 -8.50 -2.82 11.64
C GLU A 39 -8.67 -3.87 12.73
N ARG A 40 -9.69 -4.74 12.62
CA ARG A 40 -9.89 -5.83 13.56
C ARG A 40 -8.79 -6.88 13.48
N LEU A 41 -8.31 -7.18 12.27
CA LEU A 41 -7.23 -8.14 12.06
C LEU A 41 -5.91 -7.62 12.62
N ASP A 42 -5.58 -6.36 12.38
CA ASP A 42 -4.34 -5.73 12.82
C ASP A 42 -4.26 -5.68 14.34
N ASN A 43 -5.33 -5.20 14.99
CA ASN A 43 -5.43 -5.16 16.45
C ASN A 43 -5.35 -6.55 17.10
N ALA A 44 -5.79 -7.61 16.40
CA ALA A 44 -5.71 -8.97 16.90
C ALA A 44 -4.33 -9.63 16.66
N ARG A 45 -3.60 -9.20 15.63
CA ARG A 45 -2.38 -9.87 15.17
C ARG A 45 -1.12 -9.34 15.85
N PHE A 46 -1.01 -8.03 16.02
CA PHE A 46 0.17 -7.41 16.62
C PHE A 46 -0.26 -6.43 17.72
N PRO A 47 0.22 -6.61 18.96
CA PRO A 47 0.03 -5.61 20.01
C PRO A 47 0.83 -4.34 19.71
N ASP A 48 0.52 -3.24 20.42
CA ASP A 48 1.19 -1.95 20.27
C ASP A 48 2.73 -2.01 20.36
N SER A 49 3.27 -2.98 21.08
CA SER A 49 4.70 -3.31 21.03
C SER A 49 4.88 -4.82 21.07
N TYR A 50 5.73 -5.34 20.20
CA TYR A 50 5.99 -6.78 20.10
C TYR A 50 7.46 -7.08 19.85
N GLU A 51 7.86 -8.28 20.28
CA GLU A 51 9.12 -8.90 19.92
C GLU A 51 8.82 -10.31 19.40
N MET A 52 9.34 -10.66 18.23
CA MET A 52 9.14 -11.97 17.64
C MET A 52 10.31 -12.44 16.81
N THR A 53 10.48 -13.75 16.73
CA THR A 53 11.41 -14.41 15.80
C THR A 53 10.63 -14.96 14.62
N ILE A 54 11.09 -14.67 13.39
CA ILE A 54 10.50 -15.17 12.15
C ILE A 54 11.53 -15.99 11.38
N SER A 55 11.13 -17.19 10.96
CA SER A 55 11.87 -17.99 9.98
C SER A 55 11.27 -17.79 8.59
N MET A 56 12.10 -17.48 7.59
CA MET A 56 11.69 -17.25 6.21
C MET A 56 12.37 -18.25 5.29
N LEU A 57 11.57 -19.02 4.56
CA LEU A 57 12.03 -19.93 3.51
C LEU A 57 11.61 -19.39 2.14
N THR A 58 12.59 -19.06 1.30
CA THR A 58 12.35 -18.66 -0.09
C THR A 58 12.73 -19.79 -1.03
N VAL A 59 11.72 -20.32 -1.73
CA VAL A 59 11.87 -21.38 -2.73
C VAL A 59 11.76 -20.76 -4.13
N ARG A 60 12.70 -21.08 -5.02
CA ARG A 60 12.68 -20.63 -6.42
C ARG A 60 13.01 -21.80 -7.36
N PRO A 61 12.21 -22.04 -8.42
CA PRO A 61 12.51 -23.11 -9.37
C PRO A 61 13.91 -22.97 -9.97
N GLY A 62 14.70 -24.05 -9.93
CA GLY A 62 16.05 -24.09 -10.49
C GLY A 62 17.12 -23.34 -9.69
N ARG A 63 16.83 -22.95 -8.44
CA ARG A 63 17.81 -22.43 -7.49
C ARG A 63 17.71 -23.16 -6.16
N ASP A 64 18.78 -23.09 -5.39
CA ASP A 64 18.76 -23.58 -4.02
C ASP A 64 17.85 -22.71 -3.15
N ASP A 65 17.20 -23.36 -2.19
CA ASP A 65 16.35 -22.69 -1.21
C ASP A 65 17.18 -21.77 -0.32
N LEU A 66 16.59 -20.63 0.04
CA LEU A 66 17.21 -19.66 0.94
C LEU A 66 16.42 -19.60 2.24
N SER A 67 17.09 -19.89 3.35
CA SER A 67 16.50 -19.82 4.69
C SER A 67 17.14 -18.69 5.50
N TYR A 68 16.30 -17.90 6.15
CA TYR A 68 16.71 -16.82 7.04
C TYR A 68 15.94 -16.89 8.36
N GLU A 69 16.57 -16.40 9.42
CA GLU A 69 15.91 -16.14 10.69
C GLU A 69 16.14 -14.69 11.08
N TYR A 70 15.09 -14.08 11.64
CA TYR A 70 15.08 -12.68 12.02
C TYR A 70 14.45 -12.50 13.38
N ASP A 71 15.05 -11.64 14.21
CA ASP A 71 14.39 -11.09 15.38
C ASP A 71 13.84 -9.71 15.03
N ILE A 72 12.58 -9.45 15.38
CA ILE A 72 11.86 -8.23 15.05
C ILE A 72 11.31 -7.64 16.34
N ILE A 73 11.65 -6.38 16.60
CA ILE A 73 11.10 -5.56 17.68
C ILE A 73 10.30 -4.43 17.04
N GLY A 74 8.98 -4.42 17.23
CA GLY A 74 8.07 -3.40 16.70
C GLY A 74 7.44 -2.55 17.80
N VAL A 75 7.25 -1.27 17.54
CA VAL A 75 6.47 -0.33 18.36
C VAL A 75 5.52 0.44 17.45
N GLY A 76 4.24 0.08 17.51
CA GLY A 76 3.19 0.53 16.61
C GLY A 76 3.54 0.22 15.15
N THR A 77 3.12 1.10 14.25
CA THR A 77 3.46 1.05 12.83
C THR A 77 4.67 1.91 12.47
N ASP A 78 5.14 2.75 13.39
CA ASP A 78 6.08 3.83 13.09
C ASP A 78 7.54 3.41 13.24
N LYS A 79 7.81 2.40 14.09
CA LYS A 79 9.18 1.98 14.42
C LYS A 79 9.29 0.47 14.46
N SER A 80 10.26 -0.06 13.75
CA SER A 80 10.68 -1.46 13.88
C SER A 80 12.19 -1.60 13.75
N LEU A 81 12.75 -2.59 14.44
CA LEU A 81 14.11 -3.05 14.28
C LEU A 81 14.06 -4.53 13.89
N MET A 82 14.76 -4.87 12.81
CA MET A 82 14.86 -6.24 12.32
C MET A 82 16.34 -6.65 12.27
N THR A 83 16.66 -7.72 12.97
CA THR A 83 18.03 -8.25 13.09
C THR A 83 18.10 -9.62 12.45
N VAL A 84 19.05 -9.82 11.53
CA VAL A 84 19.27 -11.13 10.89
C VAL A 84 20.05 -12.01 11.85
N THR A 85 19.45 -13.10 12.30
CA THR A 85 20.08 -14.04 13.23
C THR A 85 20.62 -15.28 12.52
N ALA A 86 20.07 -15.63 11.35
CA ALA A 86 20.58 -16.68 10.47
C ALA A 86 20.37 -16.30 8.99
N PRO A 87 21.24 -16.75 8.06
CA PRO A 87 22.41 -17.61 8.27
C PRO A 87 23.62 -16.84 8.82
N ALA A 88 24.56 -17.55 9.47
CA ALA A 88 25.71 -16.94 10.15
C ALA A 88 26.52 -15.96 9.29
N ARG A 89 26.60 -16.18 7.98
CA ARG A 89 27.29 -15.30 7.01
C ARG A 89 26.73 -13.86 6.97
N GLU A 90 25.50 -13.64 7.45
CA GLU A 90 24.83 -12.33 7.46
C GLU A 90 24.73 -11.72 8.85
N ARG A 91 25.05 -12.49 9.90
CA ARG A 91 25.01 -12.03 11.29
C ARG A 91 26.03 -10.91 11.57
N ASP A 92 27.15 -10.92 10.86
CA ASP A 92 28.29 -10.02 11.11
C ASP A 92 28.32 -8.78 10.17
N GLN A 93 27.29 -8.58 9.34
CA GLN A 93 27.24 -7.47 8.37
C GLN A 93 26.53 -6.21 8.90
N GLN A 94 26.29 -6.12 10.21
CA GLN A 94 25.61 -5.00 10.87
C GLN A 94 26.58 -4.08 11.62
#